data_AF-A0A536ZMZ5-F1
#
_entry.id   AF-A0A536ZMZ5-F1
#
_cell.length_a   1.000
_cell.length_b   1.000
_cell.length_c   1.000
_cell.angle_alpha   90.00
_cell.angle_beta   90.00
_cell.angle_gamma   90.00
#
_symmetry.space_group_name_H-M   'P 1'
#
loop_
_entity.id
_entity.type
_entity.pdbx_description
1 polymer ?
#
loop_
_entity_poly.entity_id
_entity_poly.type
_entity_poly.pdbx_seq_one_letter_code
_entity_poly.pdbx_strand_id
1 'polypeptide(L)' 'MQARNILVVGAGPVGTVAALACARFGHRVTLLEAQEQVDDSPRAST' A
#
# COMPACT_ATOMS: atom_id res chain seq x y z
N MET A 1 15.07 11.33 7.91
CA MET A 1 13.65 11.65 7.68
C MET A 1 12.86 11.33 8.93
N GLN A 2 11.85 12.13 9.27
CA GLN A 2 11.00 11.85 10.45
C GLN A 2 9.98 10.77 10.11
N ALA A 3 9.75 9.81 11.02
CA ALA A 3 8.74 8.79 10.85
C ALA A 3 7.32 9.41 10.82
N ARG A 4 6.47 8.96 9.90
CA ARG A 4 5.09 9.42 9.73
C ARG A 4 4.13 8.22 9.75
N ASN A 5 2.88 8.50 10.06
CA ASN A 5 1.78 7.56 9.85
C ASN A 5 1.24 7.75 8.43
N ILE A 6 1.19 6.68 7.64
CA ILE A 6 0.74 6.70 6.25
C ILE A 6 -0.42 5.73 6.10
N LEU A 7 -1.50 6.21 5.48
CA LEU A 7 -2.63 5.40 5.06
C LEU A 7 -2.56 5.21 3.55
N VAL A 8 -2.54 3.96 3.10
CA VAL A 8 -2.65 3.60 1.68
C VAL A 8 -4.01 2.92 1.48
N VAL A 9 -4.79 3.39 0.50
CA VAL A 9 -6.12 2.85 0.18
C VAL A 9 -6.04 2.15 -1.17
N GLY A 10 -6.44 0.88 -1.20
CA GLY A 10 -6.32 -0.04 -2.31
C GLY A 10 -5.09 -0.95 -2.17
N ALA A 11 -5.31 -2.24 -1.98
CA ALA A 11 -4.27 -3.28 -1.91
C ALA A 11 -4.11 -4.01 -3.26
N GLY A 12 -4.23 -3.31 -4.38
CA GLY A 12 -3.73 -3.81 -5.67
C GLY A 12 -2.19 -3.75 -5.74
N PRO A 13 -1.58 -4.13 -6.88
CA PRO A 13 -0.13 -4.19 -7.00
C PRO A 13 0.57 -2.86 -6.71
N VAL A 14 0.02 -1.75 -7.23
CA VAL A 14 0.59 -0.41 -7.01
C VAL A 14 0.49 0.02 -5.55
N GLY A 15 -0.66 -0.16 -4.92
CA GLY A 15 -0.87 0.22 -3.52
C GLY A 15 -0.01 -0.60 -2.57
N THR A 16 0.13 -1.90 -2.84
CA THR A 16 1.01 -2.79 -2.05
C THR A 16 2.47 -2.39 -2.17
N VAL A 17 2.96 -2.08 -3.38
CA VAL A 17 4.34 -1.60 -3.59
C VAL A 17 4.57 -0.24 -2.93
N ALA A 18 3.62 0.69 -3.03
CA ALA A 18 3.71 1.99 -2.38
C ALA A 18 3.76 1.88 -0.85
N ALA A 19 2.90 1.02 -0.28
CA ALA A 19 2.90 0.73 1.16
C ALA A 19 4.23 0.12 1.61
N LEU A 20 4.76 -0.85 0.85
CA LEU A 20 6.05 -1.46 1.13
C LEU A 20 7.20 -0.44 1.06
N ALA A 21 7.23 0.42 0.06
CA ALA A 21 8.24 1.48 -0.07
C ALA A 21 8.20 2.43 1.14
N CYS A 22 7.02 2.88 1.55
CA CYS A 22 6.83 3.72 2.72
C CYS A 22 7.32 3.03 4.01
N ALA A 23 6.99 1.75 4.19
CA ALA A 23 7.44 0.96 5.34
C ALA A 23 8.97 0.82 5.35
N ARG A 24 9.60 0.58 4.19
CA ARG A 24 11.07 0.53 4.06
C ARG A 24 11.76 1.86 4.37
N PHE A 25 11.07 2.98 4.19
CA PHE A 25 11.56 4.31 4.62
C PHE A 25 11.33 4.60 6.12
N GLY A 26 10.83 3.63 6.89
CA GLY A 26 10.67 3.75 8.35
C GLY A 26 9.36 4.41 8.77
N HIS A 27 8.35 4.44 7.91
CA HIS A 27 7.02 4.94 8.24
C HIS A 27 6.12 3.84 8.82
N ARG A 28 5.20 4.22 9.71
CA ARG A 28 4.13 3.33 10.15
C ARG A 28 3.03 3.38 9.10
N VAL A 29 2.82 2.27 8.40
CA VAL A 29 1.89 2.19 7.28
C VAL A 29 0.68 1.33 7.63
N THR A 30 -0.51 1.82 7.30
CA THR A 30 -1.74 1.04 7.26
C THR A 30 -2.18 0.93 5.80
N LEU A 31 -2.35 -0.30 5.32
CA LEU A 31 -2.89 -0.58 3.99
C LEU A 31 -4.34 -1.06 4.16
N LEU A 32 -5.27 -0.43 3.47
CA LEU A 32 -6.68 -0.79 3.47
C LEU A 32 -7.10 -1.30 2.10
N GLU A 33 -7.88 -2.36 2.09
CA GLU A 33 -8.56 -2.91 0.92
C GLU A 33 -10.06 -2.99 1.21
N ALA A 34 -10.88 -2.74 0.20
CA ALA A 34 -12.33 -2.90 0.30
C ALA A 34 -12.74 -4.38 0.32
N GLN A 35 -11.96 -5.24 -0.34
CA GLN A 35 -12.16 -6.69 -0.34
C GLN A 35 -11.47 -7.36 0.86
N GLU A 36 -11.88 -8.60 1.15
CA GLU A 36 -11.27 -9.41 2.21
C GLU A 36 -9.84 -9.87 1.86
N GLN A 37 -9.51 -9.90 0.56
CA GLN A 37 -8.20 -10.26 0.05
C GLN A 37 -7.56 -9.12 -0.76
N VAL A 38 -6.24 -9.18 -0.87
CA VAL A 38 -5.42 -8.34 -1.74
C VAL A 38 -5.87 -8.55 -3.20
N ASP A 39 -6.00 -7.46 -3.97
CA ASP A 39 -6.36 -7.55 -5.39
C ASP A 39 -5.17 -8.05 -6.22
N ASP A 40 -5.25 -9.31 -6.64
CA ASP A 40 -4.29 -10.00 -7.50
C ASP A 40 -4.67 -9.93 -9.00
N SER A 41 -5.73 -9.18 -9.33
CA SER A 41 -6.31 -9.04 -10.68
C SER A 41 -6.20 -7.59 -11.21
N PRO A 42 -4.98 -7.06 -11.42
CA PRO A 42 -4.79 -5.65 -11.74
C PRO A 42 -5.54 -5.21 -13.00
N ARG A 43 -6.31 -4.14 -12.85
CA ARG A 43 -7.02 -3.48 -13.97
C ARG A 43 -6.22 -2.32 -14.57
N ALA A 44 -5.20 -1.86 -13.86
CA ALA A 44 -4.27 -0.85 -14.32
C ALA A 44 -2.91 -1.51 -14.58
N SER A 45 -2.44 -1.41 -15.82
CA SER A 45 -1.09 -1.79 -16.23
C SER A 45 -0.28 -0.51 -16.40
N THR A 46 0.68 -0.28 -15.51
CA THR A 46 1.66 0.82 -15.56
C THR A 46 3.02 0.28 -15.20
#